data_AF-A0A7C3QLI0-F1
#
_entry.id   AF-A0A7C3QLI0-F1
#
_cell.length_a   1.000
_cell.length_b   1.000
_cell.length_c   1.000
_cell.angle_alpha   90.00
_cell.angle_beta   90.00
_cell.angle_gamma   90.00
#
_symmetry.space_group_name_H-M   'P 1'
#
loop_
_entity.id
_entity.type
_entity.pdbx_description
1 polymer ?
#
loop_
_entity_poly.entity_id
_entity_poly.type
_entity_poly.pdbx_seq_one_letter_code
_entity_poly.pdbx_strand_id
1 'polypeptide(L)'
;MAATLIEKFPPAQLIERSLQIILENQAPSGAFIASPSFPTYAFCWFRDSSYIAHALDLYGEHDAAARFHAWAASIINARVDLVQRALQKSAAGQPLTDADVLHTRYTLDGHENTSTFWENFQLDGFGTWLWSLNEHRKLTSRPIPQEWLTAARLTADYIEGLWRIPCYDCWEEFGREIHSHTLATIQG
;
A
#
# COMPACT_ATOMS: atom_id res chain seq x y z
N MET A 1 -39.42 -16.78 18.54
CA MET A 1 -37.94 -16.83 18.39
C MET A 1 -37.44 -15.41 18.56
N ALA A 2 -36.78 -15.11 19.69
CA ALA A 2 -36.24 -13.78 19.95
C ALA A 2 -35.05 -13.55 19.01
N ALA A 3 -35.10 -12.49 18.22
CA ALA A 3 -33.94 -11.98 17.51
C ALA A 3 -32.91 -11.60 18.57
N THR A 4 -31.81 -12.36 18.66
CA THR A 4 -30.67 -12.00 19.47
C THR A 4 -30.20 -10.63 18.99
N LEU A 5 -30.42 -9.61 19.82
CA LEU A 5 -29.89 -8.28 19.60
C LEU A 5 -28.39 -8.45 19.40
N ILE A 6 -27.89 -8.08 18.23
CA ILE A 6 -26.46 -7.88 18.01
C ILE A 6 -26.06 -6.83 19.05
N GLU A 7 -25.37 -7.25 20.11
CA GLU A 7 -24.73 -6.32 21.03
C GLU A 7 -23.75 -5.50 20.18
N LYS A 8 -24.19 -4.29 19.80
CA LYS A 8 -23.30 -3.32 19.17
C LYS A 8 -22.22 -3.01 20.20
N PHE A 9 -20.98 -3.40 19.91
CA PHE A 9 -19.84 -3.03 20.73
C PHE A 9 -19.88 -1.52 21.01
N PRO A 10 -19.73 -1.09 22.28
CA PRO A 10 -19.48 0.31 22.58
C PRO A 10 -18.30 0.80 21.72
N PRO A 11 -18.35 2.01 21.13
CA PRO A 11 -17.31 2.49 20.21
C PRO A 11 -15.88 2.39 20.76
N ALA A 12 -15.68 2.62 22.06
CA ALA A 12 -14.38 2.49 22.70
C ALA A 12 -13.83 1.05 22.68
N GLN A 13 -14.69 0.05 22.92
CA GLN A 13 -14.29 -1.36 22.87
C GLN A 13 -13.97 -1.81 21.45
N LEU A 14 -14.69 -1.27 20.45
CA LEU A 14 -14.39 -1.53 19.05
C LEU A 14 -13.02 -0.94 18.66
N ILE A 15 -12.74 0.31 19.05
CA ILE A 15 -11.44 0.96 18.80
C ILE A 15 -10.30 0.16 19.44
N GLU A 16 -10.42 -0.17 20.73
CA GLU A 16 -9.41 -0.95 21.45
C GLU A 16 -9.15 -2.30 20.77
N ARG A 17 -10.22 -3.02 20.43
CA ARG A 17 -10.09 -4.31 19.76
C ARG A 17 -9.51 -4.19 18.34
N SER A 18 -9.87 -3.15 17.60
CA SER A 18 -9.31 -2.88 16.27
C SER A 18 -7.80 -2.61 16.35
N LEU A 19 -7.36 -1.75 17.27
CA LEU A 19 -5.93 -1.47 17.48
C LEU A 19 -5.18 -2.74 17.88
N GLN A 20 -5.72 -3.51 18.82
CA GLN A 20 -5.13 -4.77 19.25
C GLN A 20 -4.93 -5.73 18.06
N ILE A 21 -5.98 -5.98 17.26
CA ILE A 21 -5.90 -6.92 16.13
C ILE A 21 -4.89 -6.44 15.09
N ILE A 22 -4.89 -5.15 14.76
CA ILE A 22 -3.95 -4.58 13.78
C ILE A 22 -2.51 -4.76 14.26
N LEU A 23 -2.22 -4.42 15.52
CA LEU A 23 -0.87 -4.49 16.08
C LEU A 23 -0.39 -5.93 16.24
N GLU A 24 -1.25 -6.85 16.68
CA GLU A 24 -0.95 -8.29 16.79
C GLU A 24 -0.65 -8.94 15.42
N ASN A 25 -1.15 -8.34 14.34
CA ASN A 25 -0.99 -8.86 12.97
C ASN A 25 -0.04 -8.02 12.10
N GLN A 26 0.72 -7.10 12.69
CA GLN A 26 1.87 -6.52 12.01
C GLN A 26 3.05 -7.47 12.06
N ALA A 27 3.61 -7.80 10.90
CA ALA A 27 4.79 -8.64 10.81
C ALA A 27 6.02 -7.95 11.43
N PRO A 28 7.02 -8.70 11.92
CA PRO A 28 8.29 -8.13 12.39
C PRO A 28 9.01 -7.27 11.34
N SER A 29 8.79 -7.54 10.05
CA SER A 29 9.29 -6.75 8.92
C SER A 29 8.67 -5.35 8.83
N GLY A 30 7.53 -5.12 9.48
CA GLY A 30 6.74 -3.89 9.41
C GLY A 30 5.49 -3.97 8.52
N ALA A 31 5.35 -5.03 7.71
CA ALA A 31 4.20 -5.25 6.86
C ALA A 31 2.91 -5.51 7.66
N PHE A 32 1.76 -4.98 7.20
CA PHE A 32 0.45 -5.37 7.70
C PHE A 32 -0.14 -6.45 6.79
N ILE A 33 -0.58 -7.56 7.37
CA ILE A 33 -1.31 -8.59 6.63
C ILE A 33 -2.75 -8.13 6.35
N ALA A 34 -3.21 -8.26 5.10
CA ALA A 34 -4.56 -7.85 4.73
C ALA A 34 -5.63 -8.71 5.43
N SER A 35 -5.41 -10.02 5.54
CA SER A 35 -6.25 -10.88 6.39
C SER A 35 -5.48 -12.09 6.93
N PRO A 36 -5.35 -12.23 8.27
CA PRO A 36 -4.65 -13.37 8.87
C PRO A 36 -5.46 -14.67 8.80
N SER A 37 -6.78 -14.58 8.61
CA SER A 37 -7.69 -15.73 8.59
C SER A 37 -8.10 -16.16 7.18
N PHE A 38 -7.59 -15.53 6.14
CA PHE A 38 -7.91 -15.86 4.75
C PHE A 38 -6.62 -16.00 3.93
N PRO A 39 -6.15 -17.24 3.65
CA PRO A 39 -4.83 -17.50 3.06
C PRO A 39 -4.55 -16.76 1.75
N THR A 40 -5.56 -16.55 0.90
CA THR A 40 -5.42 -15.79 -0.36
C THR A 40 -4.97 -14.34 -0.11
N TYR A 41 -5.26 -13.79 1.07
CA TYR A 41 -4.96 -12.42 1.51
C TYR A 41 -3.82 -12.37 2.54
N ALA A 42 -3.02 -13.44 2.64
CA ALA A 42 -1.84 -13.48 3.50
C ALA A 42 -0.65 -12.67 2.92
N PHE A 43 -0.92 -11.46 2.45
CA PHE A 43 0.02 -10.54 1.83
C PHE A 43 -0.20 -9.12 2.37
N CYS A 44 0.73 -8.24 2.07
CA CYS A 44 0.66 -6.81 2.37
C CYS A 44 0.42 -6.02 1.09
N TRP A 45 -0.68 -5.26 1.05
CA TRP A 45 -0.97 -4.29 -0.01
C TRP A 45 -0.55 -2.91 0.44
N PHE A 46 -0.05 -2.12 -0.51
CA PHE A 46 0.27 -0.71 -0.25
C PHE A 46 -0.98 0.09 0.12
N ARG A 47 -2.10 -0.12 -0.58
CA ARG A 47 -3.38 0.56 -0.32
C ARG A 47 -3.86 0.36 1.12
N ASP A 48 -4.12 -0.90 1.49
CA ASP A 48 -4.68 -1.30 2.78
C ASP A 48 -3.77 -0.83 3.93
N SER A 49 -2.47 -1.12 3.81
CA SER A 49 -1.49 -0.81 4.85
C SER A 49 -1.26 0.68 5.04
N SER A 50 -1.44 1.50 4.00
CA SER A 50 -1.33 2.95 4.10
C SER A 50 -2.48 3.58 4.90
N TYR A 51 -3.71 3.06 4.74
CA TYR A 51 -4.84 3.47 5.58
C TYR A 51 -4.68 2.97 7.03
N ILE A 52 -4.17 1.74 7.21
CA ILE A 52 -3.85 1.20 8.54
C ILE A 52 -2.80 2.07 9.24
N ALA A 53 -1.69 2.38 8.57
CA ALA A 53 -0.62 3.20 9.13
C ALA A 53 -1.10 4.60 9.51
N HIS A 54 -1.90 5.24 8.66
CA HIS A 54 -2.49 6.55 8.98
C HIS A 54 -3.44 6.46 10.18
N ALA A 55 -4.28 5.42 10.27
CA ALA A 55 -5.14 5.21 11.42
C ALA A 55 -4.32 5.03 12.71
N LEU A 56 -3.25 4.24 12.67
CA LEU A 56 -2.34 4.06 13.80
C LEU A 56 -1.68 5.37 14.23
N ASP A 57 -1.26 6.21 13.28
CA ASP A 57 -0.76 7.55 13.61
C ASP A 57 -1.80 8.41 14.33
N LEU A 58 -3.07 8.39 13.90
CA LEU A 58 -4.14 9.13 14.58
C LEU A 58 -4.40 8.67 16.02
N TYR A 59 -4.08 7.41 16.34
CA TYR A 59 -4.21 6.83 17.68
C TYR A 59 -2.89 6.81 18.47
N GLY A 60 -1.83 7.43 17.95
CA GLY A 60 -0.54 7.56 18.65
C GLY A 60 0.41 6.37 18.49
N GLU A 61 0.04 5.37 17.70
CA GLU A 61 0.84 4.16 17.41
C GLU A 61 1.88 4.43 16.31
N HIS A 62 2.62 5.54 16.46
CA HIS A 62 3.53 6.07 15.44
C HIS A 62 4.67 5.14 15.08
N ASP A 63 5.19 4.38 16.04
CA ASP A 63 6.29 3.45 15.78
C ASP A 63 5.83 2.26 14.94
N ALA A 64 4.56 1.84 15.08
CA ALA A 64 3.96 0.81 14.23
C ALA A 64 3.75 1.32 12.80
N ALA A 65 3.24 2.54 12.64
CA ALA A 65 3.13 3.20 11.34
C ALA A 65 4.50 3.37 10.67
N ALA A 66 5.51 3.83 11.42
CA ALA A 66 6.89 3.99 10.94
C ALA A 66 7.50 2.69 10.43
N ARG A 67 7.26 1.54 11.09
CA ARG A 67 7.72 0.23 10.60
C ARG A 67 7.13 -0.12 9.23
N PHE A 68 5.87 0.20 8.98
CA PHE A 68 5.28 0.01 7.65
C PHE A 68 5.93 0.92 6.60
N HIS A 69 6.15 2.20 6.91
CA HIS A 69 6.83 3.10 5.97
C HIS A 69 8.26 2.63 5.66
N ALA A 70 8.99 2.11 6.65
CA ALA A 70 10.29 1.49 6.45
C ALA A 70 10.22 0.27 5.52
N TRP A 71 9.26 -0.62 5.77
CA TRP A 71 9.01 -1.78 4.93
C TRP A 71 8.73 -1.34 3.49
N ALA A 72 7.74 -0.48 3.27
CA ALA A 72 7.33 0.00 1.95
C ALA A 72 8.49 0.66 1.19
N ALA A 73 9.26 1.52 1.85
CA ALA A 73 10.44 2.14 1.26
C ALA A 73 11.49 1.10 0.83
N SER A 74 11.73 0.06 1.64
CA SER A 74 12.65 -1.02 1.28
C SER A 74 12.20 -1.79 0.04
N ILE A 75 10.89 -2.04 -0.09
CA ILE A 75 10.29 -2.74 -1.24
C ILE A 75 10.51 -1.94 -2.53
N ILE A 76 10.21 -0.64 -2.49
CA ILE A 76 10.36 0.26 -3.65
C ILE A 76 11.83 0.40 -4.03
N ASN A 77 12.72 0.67 -3.07
CA ASN A 77 14.15 0.85 -3.33
C ASN A 77 14.79 -0.42 -3.95
N ALA A 78 14.36 -1.61 -3.53
CA ALA A 78 14.83 -2.87 -4.11
C ALA A 78 14.42 -3.07 -5.58
N ARG A 79 13.54 -2.22 -6.13
CA ARG A 79 12.95 -2.35 -7.47
C ARG A 79 13.25 -1.15 -8.37
N VAL A 80 14.31 -0.41 -8.07
CA VAL A 80 14.77 0.73 -8.88
C VAL A 80 14.91 0.36 -10.36
N ASP A 81 15.53 -0.76 -10.69
CA ASP A 81 15.73 -1.17 -12.09
C ASP A 81 14.41 -1.45 -12.81
N LEU A 82 13.43 -2.03 -12.11
CA LEU A 82 12.11 -2.27 -12.66
C LEU A 82 11.40 -0.95 -12.96
N VAL A 83 11.40 -0.01 -12.01
CA VAL A 83 10.80 1.32 -12.20
C VAL A 83 11.45 2.04 -13.39
N GLN A 84 12.78 2.02 -13.49
CA GLN A 84 13.47 2.66 -14.61
C GLN A 84 13.11 2.03 -15.96
N ARG A 85 12.97 0.70 -16.04
CA ARG A 85 12.51 0.02 -17.27
C ARG A 85 11.08 0.43 -17.64
N ALA A 86 10.15 0.47 -16.69
CA ALA A 86 8.78 0.91 -16.94
C ALA A 86 8.73 2.33 -17.52
N LEU A 87 9.48 3.26 -16.91
CA LEU A 87 9.53 4.65 -17.36
C LEU A 87 10.12 4.77 -18.78
N GLN A 88 11.19 4.03 -19.08
CA GLN A 88 11.77 3.98 -20.42
C GLN A 88 10.78 3.45 -21.46
N LYS A 89 10.05 2.36 -21.14
CA LYS A 89 9.03 1.80 -22.03
C LYS A 89 7.88 2.77 -22.25
N SER A 90 7.35 3.37 -21.19
CA SER A 90 6.29 4.38 -21.27
C SER A 90 6.69 5.56 -22.16
N ALA A 91 7.89 6.12 -21.93
CA ALA A 91 8.42 7.23 -22.72
C ALA A 91 8.61 6.87 -24.21
N ALA A 92 8.91 5.60 -24.51
CA ALA A 92 9.03 5.08 -25.86
C ALA A 92 7.68 4.65 -26.49
N GLY A 93 6.56 4.80 -25.78
CA GLY A 93 5.24 4.33 -26.24
C GLY A 93 5.13 2.81 -26.35
N GLN A 94 5.99 2.07 -25.65
CA GLN A 94 5.98 0.61 -25.66
C GLN A 94 4.99 0.08 -24.61
N PRO A 95 4.27 -1.02 -24.89
CA PRO A 95 3.37 -1.62 -23.92
C PRO A 95 4.15 -2.16 -22.72
N LEU A 96 3.58 -2.01 -21.53
CA LEU A 96 4.06 -2.65 -20.31
C LEU A 96 3.55 -4.08 -20.21
N THR A 97 4.34 -4.92 -19.55
CA THR A 97 3.98 -6.30 -19.18
C THR A 97 4.04 -6.46 -17.66
N ASP A 98 3.56 -7.59 -17.15
CA ASP A 98 3.61 -7.88 -15.70
C ASP A 98 5.05 -7.83 -15.13
N ALA A 99 6.07 -8.11 -15.95
CA ALA A 99 7.48 -8.04 -15.55
C ALA A 99 8.05 -6.61 -15.48
N ASP A 100 7.29 -5.63 -15.98
CA ASP A 100 7.68 -4.22 -16.01
C ASP A 100 7.01 -3.41 -14.90
N VAL A 101 5.99 -3.94 -14.24
CA VAL A 101 5.20 -3.18 -13.27
C VAL A 101 5.49 -3.60 -11.84
N LEU A 102 5.43 -2.64 -10.92
CA LEU A 102 5.44 -2.95 -9.50
C LEU A 102 4.18 -3.78 -9.16
N HIS A 103 4.34 -4.74 -8.25
CA HIS A 103 3.22 -5.53 -7.77
C HIS A 103 2.35 -4.71 -6.81
N THR A 104 1.04 -4.97 -6.83
CA THR A 104 0.09 -4.34 -5.88
C THR A 104 0.26 -4.87 -4.45
N ARG A 105 0.71 -6.13 -4.33
CA ARG A 105 0.89 -6.86 -3.08
C ARG A 105 2.20 -7.61 -3.01
N TYR A 106 2.73 -7.76 -1.80
CA TYR A 106 3.97 -8.49 -1.54
C TYR A 106 3.78 -9.44 -0.35
N THR A 107 4.64 -10.46 -0.25
CA THR A 107 4.72 -11.24 0.98
C THR A 107 5.08 -10.32 2.15
N LEU A 108 4.84 -10.76 3.38
CA LEU A 108 5.18 -9.96 4.55
C LEU A 108 6.69 -9.65 4.63
N ASP A 109 7.53 -10.51 4.07
CA ASP A 109 8.98 -10.32 3.94
C ASP A 109 9.40 -9.49 2.72
N GLY A 110 8.45 -9.02 1.90
CA GLY A 110 8.73 -8.11 0.79
C GLY A 110 9.02 -8.77 -0.56
N HIS A 111 8.80 -10.08 -0.68
CA HIS A 111 8.99 -10.81 -1.92
C HIS A 111 7.76 -10.73 -2.83
N GLU A 112 7.99 -10.83 -4.13
CA GLU A 112 6.93 -10.99 -5.12
C GLU A 112 6.40 -12.42 -5.05
N ASN A 113 5.07 -12.57 -5.12
CA ASN A 113 4.47 -13.88 -5.31
C ASN A 113 4.38 -14.19 -6.80
N THR A 114 5.31 -14.99 -7.30
CA THR A 114 5.34 -15.45 -8.69
C THR A 114 4.66 -16.82 -8.89
N SER A 115 4.16 -17.43 -7.81
CA SER A 115 3.57 -18.77 -7.85
C SER A 115 2.11 -18.77 -8.29
N THR A 116 1.41 -17.64 -8.13
CA THR A 116 0.01 -17.46 -8.53
C THR A 116 -0.15 -16.12 -9.23
N PHE A 117 -0.88 -16.11 -10.35
CA PHE A 117 -1.23 -14.87 -11.05
C PHE A 117 -2.03 -13.92 -10.13
N TRP A 118 -1.83 -12.61 -10.35
CA TRP A 118 -2.58 -11.55 -9.70
C TRP A 118 -2.59 -10.28 -10.56
N GLU A 119 -3.63 -9.47 -10.42
CA GLU A 119 -3.90 -8.23 -11.13
C GLU A 119 -3.01 -7.09 -10.61
N ASN A 120 -1.70 -7.20 -10.85
CA ASN A 120 -0.67 -6.40 -10.19
C ASN A 120 -0.63 -4.91 -10.57
N PHE A 121 -0.93 -4.55 -11.81
CA PHE A 121 -0.80 -3.16 -12.24
C PHE A 121 -1.93 -2.30 -11.65
N GLN A 122 -1.66 -1.74 -10.47
CA GLN A 122 -2.53 -0.87 -9.69
C GLN A 122 -1.70 0.32 -9.17
N LEU A 123 -2.07 1.54 -9.54
CA LEU A 123 -1.30 2.75 -9.15
C LEU A 123 -1.77 3.38 -7.84
N ASP A 124 -2.99 3.04 -7.40
CA ASP A 124 -3.66 3.71 -6.30
C ASP A 124 -3.00 3.46 -4.94
N GLY A 125 -2.47 2.26 -4.73
CA GLY A 125 -1.73 1.92 -3.51
C GLY A 125 -0.49 2.78 -3.33
N PHE A 126 0.21 3.09 -4.42
CA PHE A 126 1.41 3.93 -4.40
C PHE A 126 1.09 5.39 -4.08
N GLY A 127 0.04 5.95 -4.70
CA GLY A 127 -0.44 7.29 -4.36
C GLY A 127 -0.88 7.40 -2.90
N THR A 128 -1.63 6.39 -2.43
CA THR A 128 -2.08 6.30 -1.03
C THR A 128 -0.90 6.22 -0.06
N TRP A 129 0.18 5.50 -0.42
CA TRP A 129 1.37 5.44 0.42
C TRP A 129 2.13 6.77 0.51
N LEU A 130 2.28 7.50 -0.60
CA LEU A 130 2.90 8.83 -0.59
C LEU A 130 2.11 9.80 0.30
N TRP A 131 0.78 9.78 0.21
CA TRP A 131 -0.09 10.55 1.10
C TRP A 131 0.11 10.15 2.57
N SER A 132 0.02 8.85 2.88
CA SER A 132 0.14 8.34 4.25
C SER A 132 1.50 8.68 4.88
N LEU A 133 2.60 8.55 4.11
CA LEU A 133 3.95 8.94 4.56
C LEU A 133 4.04 10.45 4.86
N ASN A 134 3.39 11.29 4.07
CA ASN A 134 3.35 12.73 4.32
C ASN A 134 2.51 13.08 5.56
N GLU A 135 1.39 12.38 5.79
CA GLU A 135 0.60 12.54 7.01
C GLU A 135 1.37 12.07 8.25
N HIS A 136 2.07 10.94 8.17
CA HIS A 136 2.96 10.46 9.23
C HIS A 136 4.00 11.52 9.63
N ARG A 137 4.64 12.16 8.65
CA ARG A 137 5.58 13.27 8.88
C ARG A 137 4.91 14.43 9.63
N LYS A 138 3.72 14.84 9.21
CA LYS A 138 2.99 15.98 9.82
C LYS A 138 2.59 15.67 11.25
N LEU A 139 2.02 14.50 11.49
CA LEU A 139 1.50 14.09 12.80
C LEU A 139 2.62 13.88 13.81
N THR A 140 3.74 13.28 13.39
CA THR A 140 4.85 12.97 14.30
C THR A 140 5.86 14.09 14.44
N SER A 141 5.93 15.02 13.47
CA SER A 141 7.01 16.00 13.32
C SER A 141 8.42 15.38 13.30
N ARG A 142 8.53 14.07 13.03
CA ARG A 142 9.81 13.36 12.93
C ARG A 142 10.42 13.58 11.55
N PRO A 143 11.77 13.64 11.44
CA PRO A 143 12.42 13.67 10.14
C PRO A 143 12.16 12.36 9.39
N ILE A 144 11.91 12.45 8.08
CA ILE A 144 11.79 11.27 7.22
C ILE A 144 13.21 10.78 6.87
N PRO A 145 13.54 9.50 7.14
CA PRO A 145 14.81 8.90 6.75
C PRO A 145 15.09 9.04 5.25
N GLN A 146 16.38 9.20 4.90
CA GLN A 146 16.78 9.49 3.51
C GLN A 146 16.38 8.36 2.55
N GLU A 147 16.43 7.11 3.01
CA GLU A 147 16.00 5.94 2.26
C GLU A 147 14.49 5.94 1.95
N TRP A 148 13.66 6.50 2.84
CA TRP A 148 12.22 6.67 2.58
C TRP A 148 11.98 7.79 1.58
N LEU A 149 12.74 8.88 1.65
CA LEU A 149 12.67 9.96 0.66
C LEU A 149 13.09 9.48 -0.73
N THR A 150 14.12 8.63 -0.83
CA THR A 150 14.54 8.02 -2.10
C THR A 150 13.42 7.16 -2.68
N ALA A 151 12.80 6.31 -1.87
CA ALA A 151 11.68 5.49 -2.31
C ALA A 151 10.47 6.34 -2.70
N ALA A 152 10.12 7.36 -1.92
CA ALA A 152 9.00 8.26 -2.21
C ALA A 152 9.19 9.00 -3.55
N ARG A 153 10.41 9.46 -3.86
CA ARG A 153 10.73 10.08 -5.15
C ARG A 153 10.61 9.07 -6.29
N LEU A 154 11.17 7.88 -6.12
CA LEU A 154 11.08 6.82 -7.14
C LEU A 154 9.62 6.43 -7.43
N THR A 155 8.78 6.37 -6.39
CA THR A 155 7.34 6.12 -6.53
C THR A 155 6.62 7.28 -7.21
N ALA A 156 6.96 8.54 -6.88
CA ALA A 156 6.40 9.70 -7.56
C ALA A 156 6.76 9.71 -9.05
N ASP A 157 8.02 9.44 -9.41
CA ASP A 157 8.47 9.32 -10.80
C ASP A 157 7.71 8.20 -11.52
N TYR A 158 7.54 7.04 -10.89
CA TYR A 158 6.77 5.91 -11.42
C TYR A 158 5.31 6.29 -11.70
N ILE A 159 4.65 6.97 -10.77
CA ILE A 159 3.28 7.47 -10.95
C ILE A 159 3.23 8.49 -12.10
N GLU A 160 4.13 9.48 -12.11
CA GLU A 160 4.15 10.54 -13.12
C GLU A 160 4.34 9.99 -14.54
N GLY A 161 5.20 8.98 -14.70
CA GLY A 161 5.43 8.36 -16.00
C GLY A 161 4.29 7.47 -16.49
N LEU A 162 3.42 6.99 -15.59
CA LEU A 162 2.45 5.93 -15.91
C LEU A 162 0.98 6.30 -15.66
N TRP A 163 0.65 7.44 -15.06
CA TRP A 163 -0.73 7.77 -14.63
C TRP A 163 -1.80 7.77 -15.73
N ARG A 164 -1.39 7.89 -17.00
CA ARG A 164 -2.28 7.84 -18.18
C ARG A 164 -2.47 6.43 -18.74
N ILE A 165 -1.73 5.44 -18.24
CA ILE A 165 -1.82 4.06 -18.70
C ILE A 165 -2.96 3.37 -17.93
N PRO A 166 -3.91 2.71 -18.61
CA PRO A 166 -4.97 1.96 -17.94
C PRO A 166 -4.44 0.88 -17.00
N CYS A 167 -5.07 0.74 -15.83
CA CYS A 167 -4.65 -0.17 -14.77
C CYS A 167 -5.89 -0.79 -14.10
N TYR A 168 -5.69 -1.78 -13.24
CA TYR A 168 -6.79 -2.33 -12.44
C TYR A 168 -7.24 -1.32 -11.39
N ASP A 169 -8.52 -1.36 -11.02
CA ASP A 169 -9.07 -0.53 -9.95
C ASP A 169 -8.73 -1.08 -8.55
N CYS A 170 -9.25 -0.43 -7.50
CA CYS A 170 -9.02 -0.87 -6.12
C CYS A 170 -9.71 -2.19 -5.76
N TRP A 171 -10.58 -2.70 -6.62
CA TRP A 171 -11.21 -4.01 -6.52
C TRP A 171 -10.52 -5.06 -7.38
N GLU A 172 -9.41 -4.68 -8.03
CA GLU A 172 -8.60 -5.54 -8.88
C GLU A 172 -9.33 -5.93 -10.17
N GLU A 173 -10.24 -5.06 -10.62
CA GLU A 173 -11.07 -5.26 -11.81
C GLU A 173 -10.72 -4.25 -12.92
N PHE A 174 -11.26 -4.49 -14.11
CA PHE A 174 -11.26 -3.53 -15.23
C PHE A 174 -9.89 -2.93 -15.59
N GLY A 175 -8.85 -3.77 -15.73
CA GLY A 175 -7.47 -3.38 -16.05
C GLY A 175 -7.22 -2.64 -17.38
N ARG A 176 -8.28 -2.31 -18.13
CA ARG A 176 -8.23 -1.57 -19.40
C ARG A 176 -8.82 -0.16 -19.31
N GLU A 177 -9.21 0.25 -18.11
CA GLU A 177 -9.85 1.54 -17.84
C GLU A 177 -8.96 2.47 -17.01
N ILE A 178 -9.36 3.75 -16.91
CA ILE A 178 -8.75 4.73 -16.02
C ILE A 178 -9.77 5.07 -14.93
N HIS A 179 -9.38 4.81 -13.68
CA HIS A 179 -10.32 4.83 -12.55
C HIS A 179 -10.24 6.12 -11.76
N SER A 180 -11.40 6.70 -11.43
CA SER A 180 -11.45 7.97 -10.69
C SER A 180 -10.83 7.86 -9.30
N HIS A 181 -10.95 6.70 -8.62
CA HIS A 181 -10.29 6.45 -7.35
C HIS A 181 -8.77 6.50 -7.49
N THR A 182 -8.22 5.80 -8.48
CA THR A 182 -6.79 5.81 -8.78
C THR A 182 -6.27 7.21 -9.12
N LEU A 183 -7.01 7.96 -9.94
CA LEU A 183 -6.64 9.35 -10.25
C LEU A 183 -6.65 10.25 -9.00
N ALA A 184 -7.61 10.06 -8.09
CA ALA A 184 -7.70 10.85 -6.87
C ALA A 184 -6.55 10.56 -5.90
N THR A 185 -6.06 9.31 -5.82
CA THR A 185 -4.96 8.95 -4.90
C THR A 185 -3.60 9.43 -5.41
N ILE A 186 -3.42 9.66 -6.71
CA ILE A 186 -2.14 10.06 -7.31
C ILE A 186 -2.02 11.57 -7.62
N GLN A 187 -3.11 12.34 -7.48
CA GLN A 187 -3.12 13.78 -7.73
C GLN A 187 -2.52 14.61 -6.57
N GLY A 188 -2.32 13.98 -5.41
CA GLY A 188 -1.94 14.60 -4.13
C GLY A 188 -0.50 15.06 -4.00
#